data_AF-A0A9P1I6G7-F1
#
_entry.id   AF-A0A9P1I6G7-F1
#
_cell.length_a   1.000
_cell.length_b   1.000
_cell.length_c   1.000
_cell.angle_alpha   90.00
_cell.angle_beta   90.00
_cell.angle_gamma   90.00
#
_symmetry.space_group_name_H-M   'P 1'
#
loop_
_entity.id
_entity.type
_entity.pdbx_description
1 polymer ?
#
loop_
_entity_poly.entity_id
_entity_poly.type
_entity_poly.pdbx_seq_one_letter_code
_entity_poly.pdbx_strand_id
1 'polypeptide(L)'
;MSEKVGPLSFDTPQPGEMAFDKPYSETTAQLIDQEVRDLVQNALRITRELLLEKRSDIDKVAIRLLEKEILSREDMVEIVGKRPFNEKNTYEEMVSGTGGLDENVELPKGLENWNKESSETKEKSN
;
A
#
# COMPACT_ATOMS: atom_id res chain seq x y z
N MET A 1 12.91 -8.22 7.35
CA MET A 1 14.33 -8.42 6.97
C MET A 1 15.06 -8.92 8.20
N SER A 2 15.89 -9.96 8.06
CA SER A 2 16.60 -10.58 9.18
C SER A 2 18.10 -10.30 9.07
N GLU A 3 18.72 -9.81 10.15
CA GLU A 3 20.17 -9.64 10.22
C GLU A 3 20.91 -10.99 10.25
N LYS A 4 20.31 -12.02 10.86
CA LYS A 4 20.93 -13.35 10.99
C LYS A 4 20.99 -14.10 9.65
N VAL A 5 20.00 -13.90 8.78
CA VAL A 5 20.00 -14.46 7.42
C VAL A 5 20.84 -13.60 6.46
N GLY A 6 20.90 -12.29 6.71
CA GLY A 6 21.62 -11.33 5.87
C GLY A 6 20.82 -10.90 4.62
N PRO A 7 21.44 -10.15 3.70
CA PRO A 7 20.79 -9.59 2.51
C PRO A 7 20.65 -10.65 1.40
N LEU A 8 19.98 -11.76 1.70
CA LEU A 8 19.73 -12.85 0.76
C LEU A 8 18.28 -12.80 0.29
N SER A 9 18.07 -13.15 -0.98
CA SER A 9 16.75 -13.36 -1.57
C SER A 9 16.65 -14.81 -2.01
N PHE A 10 15.62 -15.50 -1.57
CA PHE A 10 15.28 -16.84 -2.01
C PHE A 10 14.09 -16.77 -2.96
N ASP A 11 14.12 -17.59 -4.01
CA ASP A 11 12.96 -17.71 -4.88
C ASP A 11 11.83 -18.43 -4.14
N THR A 12 10.63 -17.85 -4.19
CA THR A 12 9.45 -18.41 -3.53
C THR A 12 8.44 -18.79 -4.60
N PRO A 13 7.98 -20.05 -4.64
CA PRO A 13 7.05 -20.50 -5.67
C PRO A 13 5.77 -19.68 -5.63
N GLN A 14 5.26 -19.29 -6.80
CA GLN A 14 4.01 -18.55 -6.90
C GLN A 14 2.81 -19.47 -6.56
N PRO A 15 1.65 -18.89 -6.16
CA PRO A 15 0.44 -19.66 -5.98
C PRO A 15 0.10 -20.49 -7.23
N GLY A 16 0.13 -21.82 -7.11
CA GLY A 16 -0.14 -22.76 -8.22
C GLY A 16 1.10 -23.38 -8.86
N GLU A 17 2.30 -22.93 -8.51
CA GLU A 17 3.55 -23.58 -8.91
C GLU A 17 3.92 -24.69 -7.90
N MET A 18 4.45 -25.81 -8.41
CA MET A 18 4.99 -26.84 -7.53
C MET A 18 6.24 -26.31 -6.83
N ALA A 19 6.23 -26.33 -5.50
CA ALA A 19 7.39 -26.01 -4.70
C ALA A 19 8.48 -27.06 -4.96
N PHE A 20 9.56 -26.67 -5.63
CA PHE A 20 10.79 -27.47 -5.72
C PHE A 20 11.50 -27.50 -4.37
N ASP A 21 12.50 -28.38 -4.24
CA ASP A 21 13.36 -28.46 -3.06
C ASP A 21 13.93 -27.09 -2.67
N LYS A 22 14.03 -26.86 -1.36
CA LYS A 22 14.49 -25.58 -0.80
C LYS A 22 15.91 -25.28 -1.30
N PRO A 23 16.20 -24.08 -1.83
CA PRO A 23 17.52 -23.73 -2.35
C PRO A 23 18.54 -23.40 -1.23
N TYR A 24 18.38 -23.99 -0.05
CA TYR A 24 19.21 -23.75 1.13
C TYR A 24 19.23 -24.98 2.06
N SER A 25 20.23 -25.03 2.94
CA SER A 25 20.40 -26.14 3.86
C SER A 25 19.30 -26.20 4.94
N GLU A 26 19.09 -27.38 5.53
CA GLU A 26 18.19 -27.54 6.68
C GLU A 26 18.57 -26.65 7.86
N THR A 27 19.86 -26.45 8.12
CA THR A 27 20.33 -25.51 9.16
C THR A 27 19.87 -24.08 8.87
N THR A 28 19.90 -23.66 7.60
CA THR A 28 19.40 -22.36 7.17
C THR A 28 17.88 -22.30 7.28
N ALA A 29 17.16 -23.37 6.95
CA ALA A 29 15.71 -23.45 7.10
C ALA A 29 15.29 -23.27 8.58
N GLN A 30 15.96 -23.96 9.50
CA GLN A 30 15.72 -23.81 10.95
C GLN A 30 15.99 -22.38 11.43
N LEU A 31 17.05 -21.75 10.92
CA LEU A 31 17.35 -20.35 11.23
C LEU A 31 16.22 -19.42 10.74
N ILE A 32 15.73 -19.61 9.51
CA ILE A 32 14.61 -18.84 8.95
C ILE A 32 13.36 -19.02 9.80
N ASP A 33 13.01 -20.26 10.17
CA ASP A 33 11.84 -20.55 11.00
C ASP A 33 11.90 -19.85 12.36
N GLN A 34 13.09 -19.80 12.97
CA GLN A 34 13.30 -19.09 14.23
C GLN A 34 13.12 -17.58 14.05
N GLU A 35 13.69 -16.98 13.01
CA GLU A 35 13.55 -15.54 12.73
C GLU A 35 12.10 -15.14 12.42
N VAL A 36 11.37 -15.98 11.69
CA VAL A 36 9.94 -15.79 11.43
C VAL A 36 9.14 -15.84 12.74
N ARG A 37 9.44 -16.81 13.60
CA ARG A 37 8.79 -16.90 14.92
C ARG A 37 9.05 -15.64 15.75
N ASP A 38 10.29 -15.20 15.83
CA ASP A 38 10.69 -14.02 16.60
C ASP A 38 10.02 -12.76 16.05
N LEU A 39 9.94 -12.62 14.72
CA LEU A 39 9.24 -11.52 14.05
C LEU A 39 7.76 -11.48 14.40
N VAL A 40 7.06 -12.61 14.28
CA VAL A 40 5.62 -12.70 14.58
C VAL A 40 5.36 -12.45 16.07
N GLN A 41 6.18 -13.01 16.96
CA GLN A 41 6.06 -12.79 18.40
C GLN A 41 6.27 -11.33 18.77
N ASN A 42 7.25 -10.65 18.16
CA ASN A 42 7.50 -9.25 18.39
C ASN A 42 6.34 -8.37 17.90
N ALA A 43 5.81 -8.64 16.69
CA ALA A 43 4.64 -7.94 16.16
C ALA A 43 3.42 -8.14 17.06
N LEU A 44 3.18 -9.36 17.53
CA LEU A 44 2.09 -9.67 18.47
C LEU A 44 2.24 -8.90 19.78
N ARG A 45 3.46 -8.87 20.36
CA ARG A 45 3.76 -8.17 21.60
C ARG A 45 3.50 -6.67 21.46
N ILE A 46 4.08 -6.04 20.46
CA ILE A 46 3.91 -4.59 20.19
C ILE A 46 2.43 -4.27 19.97
N THR A 47 1.73 -5.06 19.16
CA THR A 47 0.29 -4.86 18.90
C THR A 47 -0.52 -4.99 20.19
N ARG A 48 -0.24 -6.00 21.01
CA ARG A 48 -0.94 -6.20 22.29
C ARG A 48 -0.70 -5.05 23.26
N GLU A 49 0.55 -4.61 23.40
CA GLU A 49 0.91 -3.45 24.23
C GLU A 49 0.17 -2.20 23.78
N LEU A 50 0.14 -1.92 22.47
CA LEU A 50 -0.59 -0.79 21.89
C LEU A 50 -2.10 -0.87 22.18
N LEU A 51 -2.72 -2.04 21.99
CA LEU A 51 -4.14 -2.23 22.24
C LEU A 51 -4.49 -2.10 23.73
N LEU A 52 -3.60 -2.54 24.62
CA LEU A 52 -3.77 -2.38 26.07
C LEU A 52 -3.61 -0.91 26.49
N GLU A 53 -2.64 -0.20 25.94
CA GLU A 53 -2.46 1.24 26.18
C GLU A 53 -3.68 2.04 25.71
N LYS A 54 -4.25 1.69 24.55
CA LYS A 54 -5.42 2.35 23.96
C LYS A 54 -6.75 1.68 24.32
N ARG A 55 -6.78 0.90 25.40
CA ARG A 55 -7.97 0.11 25.78
C ARG A 55 -9.22 0.96 25.94
N SER A 56 -9.10 2.13 26.58
CA SER A 56 -10.23 3.06 26.76
C SER A 56 -10.83 3.53 25.43
N ASP A 57 -10.01 3.72 24.40
CA ASP A 57 -10.48 4.17 23.09
C ASP A 57 -11.12 3.03 22.31
N ILE A 58 -10.59 1.81 22.44
CA ILE A 58 -11.20 0.59 21.91
C ILE A 58 -12.59 0.37 22.52
N ASP A 59 -12.73 0.53 23.82
CA ASP A 59 -14.01 0.34 24.51
C ASP A 59 -15.07 1.35 24.00
N LYS A 60 -14.68 2.62 23.76
CA LYS A 60 -15.59 3.61 23.14
C LYS A 60 -16.03 3.22 21.73
N VAL A 61 -15.09 2.77 20.90
CA VAL A 61 -15.38 2.32 19.53
C VAL A 61 -16.30 1.09 19.54
N ALA A 62 -16.05 0.14 20.44
CA ALA A 62 -16.89 -1.04 20.60
C ALA A 62 -18.33 -0.69 21.01
N ILE A 63 -18.51 0.22 21.99
CA ILE A 63 -19.84 0.70 22.38
C ILE A 63 -20.55 1.35 21.19
N ARG A 64 -19.85 2.20 20.43
CA ARG A 64 -20.44 2.85 19.26
C ARG A 64 -20.84 1.86 18.17
N LEU A 65 -20.08 0.79 17.97
CA LEU A 65 -20.41 -0.27 16.99
C LEU A 65 -21.65 -1.08 17.39
N LEU A 66 -21.95 -1.19 18.69
CA LEU A 66 -23.20 -1.79 19.17
C LEU A 66 -24.42 -0.93 18.83
N GLU A 67 -24.24 0.39 18.75
CA GLU A 67 -25.31 1.33 18.39
C GLU A 67 -25.44 1.53 16.87
N LYS A 68 -24.33 1.52 16.14
CA LYS A 68 -24.26 1.72 14.69
C LYS A 68 -23.32 0.68 14.06
N GLU A 69 -23.87 -0.16 13.18
CA GLU A 69 -23.16 -1.28 12.56
C GLU A 69 -21.92 -0.87 11.73
N ILE A 70 -21.90 0.36 11.22
CA ILE A 70 -20.83 0.89 10.36
C ILE A 70 -20.38 2.24 10.89
N LEU A 71 -19.07 2.43 11.11
CA LEU A 71 -18.48 3.72 11.48
C LEU A 71 -17.79 4.36 10.27
N SER A 72 -18.09 5.64 10.03
CA SER A 72 -17.37 6.46 9.06
C SER A 72 -16.10 7.07 9.68
N ARG A 73 -15.29 7.73 8.84
CA ARG A 73 -14.08 8.42 9.31
C ARG A 73 -14.42 9.55 10.29
N GLU A 74 -15.51 10.27 10.05
CA GLU A 74 -16.00 11.33 10.93
C GLU A 74 -16.39 10.78 12.30
N ASP A 75 -17.12 9.65 12.33
CA ASP A 75 -17.47 8.97 13.59
C ASP A 75 -16.21 8.61 14.40
N MET A 76 -15.16 8.10 13.73
CA MET A 76 -13.90 7.78 14.40
C MET A 76 -13.21 9.03 14.96
N VAL A 77 -13.21 10.13 14.22
CA VAL A 77 -12.62 11.40 14.69
C VAL A 77 -13.38 11.97 15.89
N GLU A 78 -14.69 11.79 15.95
CA GLU A 78 -15.50 12.18 17.12
C GLU A 78 -15.17 11.35 18.36
N ILE A 79 -14.93 10.05 18.21
CA ILE A 79 -14.74 9.11 19.33
C ILE A 79 -13.31 9.12 19.87
N VAL A 80 -12.32 9.09 18.97
CA VAL A 80 -10.89 8.94 19.31
C VAL A 80 -10.02 10.14 18.95
N GLY A 81 -10.61 11.17 18.34
CA GLY A 81 -9.90 12.38 17.92
C GLY A 81 -9.25 12.28 16.54
N LYS A 82 -8.59 13.38 16.13
CA LYS A 82 -7.87 13.42 14.84
C LYS A 82 -6.62 12.55 14.90
N ARG A 83 -6.34 11.84 13.79
CA ARG A 83 -5.15 10.99 13.65
C ARG A 83 -3.88 11.84 13.80
N PRO A 84 -2.91 11.45 14.65
CA PRO A 84 -1.68 12.22 14.90
C PRO A 84 -0.61 12.03 13.81
N PHE A 85 -1.02 11.62 12.60
CA PHE A 85 -0.13 11.41 11.46
C PHE A 85 -0.73 12.13 10.25
N ASN A 86 0.11 12.81 9.48
CA ASN A 86 -0.33 13.48 8.26
C ASN A 86 -0.78 12.43 7.24
N GLU A 87 -2.03 12.54 6.80
CA GLU A 87 -2.61 11.72 5.75
C GLU A 87 -2.75 12.56 4.49
N LYS A 88 -2.46 11.95 3.34
CA LYS A 88 -2.80 12.48 2.03
C LYS A 88 -4.09 11.81 1.58
N ASN A 89 -5.19 12.54 1.59
CA ASN A 89 -6.51 12.01 1.27
C ASN A 89 -7.05 12.52 -0.06
N THR A 90 -6.53 13.65 -0.54
CA THR A 90 -6.98 14.27 -1.78
C THR A 90 -6.02 13.94 -2.91
N TYR A 91 -6.53 13.80 -4.14
CA TYR A 91 -5.70 13.62 -5.34
C TYR A 91 -4.59 14.67 -5.43
N GLU A 92 -4.95 15.94 -5.20
CA GLU A 92 -4.01 17.07 -5.19
C GLU A 92 -2.83 16.87 -4.22
N GLU A 93 -3.09 16.35 -3.01
CA GLU A 93 -2.04 16.08 -2.00
C GLU A 93 -1.13 14.90 -2.39
N MET A 94 -1.67 13.95 -3.15
CA MET A 94 -0.91 12.82 -3.68
C MET A 94 0.05 13.28 -4.79
N VAL A 95 -0.39 14.17 -5.69
CA VAL A 95 0.38 14.59 -6.88
C VAL A 95 1.16 15.91 -6.70
N SER A 96 0.98 16.62 -5.58
CA SER A 96 1.64 17.91 -5.34
C SER A 96 3.19 17.87 -5.40
N GLY A 97 3.80 16.68 -5.31
CA GLY A 97 5.25 16.48 -5.38
C GLY A 97 5.80 16.09 -6.77
N THR A 98 4.94 15.81 -7.76
CA THR A 98 5.35 15.25 -9.06
C THR A 98 5.37 16.26 -10.21
N GLY A 99 5.13 17.55 -9.92
CA GLY A 99 5.37 18.65 -10.87
C GLY A 99 4.24 18.95 -11.86
N GLY A 100 3.03 18.44 -11.61
CA GLY A 100 1.82 18.76 -12.37
C GLY A 100 0.59 18.14 -11.72
N LEU A 101 -0.52 18.87 -11.68
CA LEU A 101 -1.82 18.33 -11.26
C LEU A 101 -2.43 17.44 -12.35
N ASP A 102 -2.09 17.73 -13.61
CA ASP A 102 -2.63 17.06 -14.79
C ASP A 102 -1.56 16.19 -15.46
N GLU A 103 -2.00 15.11 -16.11
CA GLU A 103 -1.13 14.29 -16.95
C GLU A 103 -0.65 15.10 -18.16
N ASN A 104 0.65 15.02 -18.46
CA ASN A 104 1.19 15.60 -19.68
C ASN A 104 0.72 14.78 -20.89
N VAL A 105 -0.22 15.33 -21.66
CA VAL A 105 -0.78 14.76 -22.90
C VAL A 105 -0.13 15.34 -24.16
N GLU A 106 0.99 16.07 -24.03
CA GLU A 106 1.73 16.60 -25.17
C GLU A 106 2.36 15.44 -25.95
N LEU A 107 1.96 15.33 -27.21
CA LEU A 107 2.49 14.31 -28.10
C LEU A 107 3.92 14.67 -28.53
N PRO A 108 4.83 13.69 -28.64
CA PRO A 108 6.16 13.92 -29.20
C PRO A 108 6.09 14.53 -30.60
N LYS A 109 7.14 15.24 -31.01
CA LYS A 109 7.19 15.98 -32.29
C LYS A 109 6.73 15.21 -33.54
N GLY A 110 6.98 13.90 -33.58
CA GLY A 110 6.57 13.03 -34.70
C GLY A 110 5.10 12.60 -34.71
N LEU A 111 4.36 12.88 -33.63
CA LEU A 111 2.96 12.50 -33.42
C LEU A 111 2.06 13.72 -33.16
N GLU A 112 2.55 14.94 -33.35
CA GLU A 112 1.78 16.19 -33.16
C GLU A 112 0.47 16.24 -33.97
N ASN A 113 0.38 15.45 -35.05
CA ASN A 113 -0.78 15.36 -35.94
C ASN A 113 -1.65 14.11 -35.70
N TRP A 114 -1.35 13.32 -34.67
CA TRP A 114 -2.14 12.14 -34.34
C TRP A 114 -3.58 12.54 -33.98
N ASN A 115 -4.56 11.91 -34.63
CA ASN A 115 -5.99 12.15 -34.43
C ASN A 115 -6.47 13.58 -34.74
N LYS A 116 -5.69 14.38 -35.49
CA LYS A 116 -6.16 15.61 -36.13
C LYS A 116 -6.70 15.23 -37.51
N GLU A 117 -7.98 15.46 -37.78
CA GLU A 117 -8.54 15.26 -39.12
C GLU A 117 -7.75 16.13 -40.12
N SER A 118 -7.24 15.50 -41.18
CA SER A 118 -6.55 16.20 -42.27
C SER A 118 -7.54 17.12 -42.99
N SER A 119 -7.54 18.40 -42.64
CA SER A 119 -8.37 19.42 -43.30
C SER A 119 -7.88 19.82 -44.70
N GLU A 120 -6.94 19.09 -45.31
CA GLU A 120 -6.21 19.53 -46.52
C GLU A 120 -6.67 18.90 -47.84
N THR A 121 -7.80 18.17 -47.90
CA THR A 121 -8.28 17.55 -49.16
C THR A 121 -9.53 18.18 -49.81
N LYS A 122 -9.88 19.45 -49.52
CA LYS A 122 -11.04 20.11 -50.15
C LYS A 122 -10.79 21.38 -50.98
N GLU A 123 -9.55 21.80 -51.24
CA GLU A 123 -9.30 23.03 -52.04
C GLU A 123 -8.58 22.82 -53.38
N LYS A 124 -8.52 21.59 -53.92
CA LYS A 124 -8.05 21.37 -55.30
C LYS A 124 -9.03 20.55 -56.14
N SER A 125 -10.23 21.10 -56.32
CA SER A 125 -11.04 20.83 -57.52
C SER A 125 -11.89 22.06 -57.86
N ASN A 126 -11.29 23.00 -58.58
CA ASN A 126 -11.98 23.93 -59.48
C ASN A 126 -11.11 24.13 -60.71
#